data_AF-A0A0B7NM87-F1
#
_entry.id   AF-A0A0B7NM87-F1
#
_cell.length_a   1.000
_cell.length_b   1.000
_cell.length_c   1.000
_cell.angle_alpha   90.00
_cell.angle_beta   90.00
_cell.angle_gamma   90.00
#
_symmetry.space_group_name_H-M   'P 1'
#
loop_
_entity.id
_entity.type
_entity.pdbx_description
1 polymer ?
#
loop_
_entity_poly.entity_id
_entity_poly.type
_entity_poly.pdbx_seq_one_letter_code
_entity_poly.pdbx_strand_id
1 'polypeptide(L)'
;MKDANAKRDYVRYTVQDKVRFFDLKIEKCMSASVAAKQLGIHIRTAQRWVRQYSLCPDGIFDNCILSKEYKTVIINFIDANPSASIVEVTEHLLNQFDNLKVSRSTVYNFMKSECKLSLKKADFHSVERNSPAKIEEHHNWVCKLGKYGHELPNVLRVS
;
A
#
# COMPACT_ATOMS: atom_id res chain seq x y z
N MET A 1 9.78 -45.82 -11.32
CA MET A 1 8.52 -45.07 -11.47
C MET A 1 8.65 -43.81 -10.65
N LYS A 2 8.58 -42.63 -11.26
CA LYS A 2 8.59 -41.35 -10.54
C LYS A 2 7.13 -41.04 -10.20
N ASP A 3 6.78 -41.10 -8.93
CA ASP A 3 5.44 -40.75 -8.48
C ASP A 3 5.15 -39.30 -8.87
N ALA A 4 4.09 -39.11 -9.65
CA ALA A 4 3.58 -37.80 -10.01
C ALA A 4 3.25 -37.06 -8.71
N ASN A 5 3.92 -35.94 -8.47
CA ASN A 5 3.68 -35.06 -7.33
C ASN A 5 2.26 -34.49 -7.44
N ALA A 6 1.29 -35.19 -6.84
CA ALA A 6 -0.08 -34.72 -6.73
C ALA A 6 -0.05 -33.38 -6.01
N LYS A 7 -0.42 -32.31 -6.72
CA LYS A 7 -0.51 -30.97 -6.14
C LYS A 7 -1.40 -31.07 -4.91
N ARG A 8 -0.84 -30.81 -3.72
CA ARG A 8 -1.62 -30.76 -2.49
C ARG A 8 -2.65 -29.64 -2.64
N ASP A 9 -3.92 -29.97 -2.45
CA ASP A 9 -4.98 -28.97 -2.43
C ASP A 9 -4.66 -27.89 -1.39
N TYR A 10 -4.82 -26.64 -1.80
CA TYR A 10 -4.54 -25.51 -0.94
C TYR A 10 -5.61 -25.43 0.15
N VAL A 11 -5.27 -25.85 1.37
CA VAL A 11 -6.17 -25.73 2.53
C VAL A 11 -6.30 -24.26 2.91
N ARG A 12 -7.50 -23.71 2.75
CA ARG A 12 -7.84 -22.34 3.12
C ARG A 12 -8.58 -22.33 4.46
N TYR A 13 -8.00 -21.65 5.45
CA TYR A 13 -8.62 -21.47 6.76
C TYR A 13 -9.44 -20.18 6.79
N THR A 14 -10.59 -20.25 7.45
CA THR A 14 -11.52 -19.14 7.65
C THR A 14 -11.09 -18.26 8.83
N VAL A 15 -11.72 -17.09 8.97
CA VAL A 15 -11.57 -16.24 10.16
C VAL A 15 -12.06 -16.98 11.40
N GLN A 16 -13.12 -17.79 11.29
CA GLN A 16 -13.65 -18.58 12.39
C GLN A 16 -12.64 -19.64 12.88
N ASP A 17 -11.86 -20.25 11.98
CA ASP A 17 -10.80 -21.19 12.36
C ASP A 17 -9.70 -20.50 13.19
N LYS A 18 -9.37 -19.25 12.86
CA LYS A 18 -8.45 -18.43 13.66
C LYS A 18 -9.02 -18.11 15.02
N VAL A 19 -10.30 -17.72 15.11
CA VAL A 19 -10.97 -17.43 16.39
C VAL A 19 -10.90 -18.64 17.30
N ARG A 20 -11.39 -19.81 16.82
CA ARG A 20 -11.35 -21.07 17.59
C ARG A 20 -9.94 -21.44 18.04
N PHE A 21 -8.94 -21.20 17.20
CA PHE A 21 -7.55 -21.45 17.55
C PHE A 21 -7.07 -20.55 18.69
N PHE A 22 -7.37 -19.26 18.65
CA PHE A 22 -6.97 -18.33 19.71
C PHE A 22 -7.74 -18.53 21.01
N ASP A 23 -9.00 -18.95 20.96
CA ASP A 23 -9.75 -19.36 22.16
C ASP A 23 -9.02 -20.50 22.87
N LEU A 24 -8.63 -21.57 22.16
CA LEU A 24 -7.85 -22.67 22.75
C LEU A 24 -6.47 -22.22 23.24
N LYS A 25 -5.81 -21.33 22.50
CA LYS A 25 -4.45 -20.89 22.81
C LYS A 25 -4.38 -19.94 24.01
N ILE A 26 -5.36 -19.04 24.15
CA ILE A 26 -5.40 -17.97 25.15
C ILE A 26 -6.25 -18.41 26.35
N GLU A 27 -7.53 -18.73 26.13
CA GLU A 27 -8.46 -19.06 27.22
C GLU A 27 -8.11 -20.38 27.90
N LYS A 28 -7.70 -21.39 27.11
CA LYS A 28 -7.31 -22.71 27.63
C LYS A 28 -5.80 -22.88 27.80
N CYS A 29 -5.02 -21.82 27.62
CA CYS A 29 -3.55 -21.81 27.75
C CYS A 29 -2.81 -22.94 27.01
N MET A 30 -3.39 -23.49 25.93
CA MET A 30 -2.80 -24.62 25.22
C MET A 30 -1.50 -24.22 24.51
N SER A 31 -0.65 -25.18 24.14
CA SER A 31 0.45 -24.90 23.22
C SER A 31 -0.09 -24.74 21.79
N ALA A 32 0.64 -24.01 20.93
CA ALA A 32 0.22 -23.81 19.54
C ALA A 32 0.07 -25.14 18.78
N SER A 33 0.94 -26.12 19.06
CA SER A 33 0.88 -27.44 18.43
C SER A 33 -0.30 -28.28 18.93
N VAL A 34 -0.65 -28.18 20.21
CA VAL A 34 -1.79 -28.89 20.80
C VAL A 34 -3.11 -28.35 20.23
N ALA A 35 -3.30 -27.02 20.26
CA ALA A 35 -4.48 -26.37 19.69
C ALA A 35 -4.61 -26.65 18.18
N ALA A 36 -3.50 -26.64 17.44
CA ALA A 36 -3.50 -26.94 16.01
C ALA A 36 -3.95 -28.38 15.72
N LYS A 37 -3.42 -29.36 16.46
CA LYS A 37 -3.83 -30.77 16.31
C LYS A 37 -5.31 -30.96 16.63
N GLN A 38 -5.80 -30.32 17.69
CA GLN A 38 -7.20 -30.41 18.10
C GLN A 38 -8.17 -29.86 17.05
N LEU A 39 -7.78 -28.79 16.34
CA LEU A 39 -8.61 -28.16 15.31
C LEU A 39 -8.32 -28.67 13.88
N GLY A 40 -7.43 -29.66 13.72
CA GLY A 40 -7.02 -30.13 12.39
C GLY A 40 -6.25 -29.08 11.57
N ILE A 41 -5.69 -28.06 12.22
CA ILE A 41 -4.91 -27.01 11.57
C ILE A 41 -3.47 -27.48 11.42
N HIS A 42 -2.89 -27.22 10.25
CA HIS A 42 -1.48 -27.52 10.04
C HIS A 42 -0.59 -26.74 11.03
N ILE A 43 0.29 -27.44 11.76
CA ILE A 43 1.06 -26.87 12.87
C ILE A 43 1.87 -25.63 12.45
N ARG A 44 2.47 -25.63 11.24
CA ARG A 44 3.21 -24.44 10.76
C ARG A 44 2.32 -23.23 10.56
N THR A 45 1.05 -23.43 10.18
CA THR A 45 0.07 -22.35 10.02
C THR A 45 -0.27 -21.75 11.38
N ALA A 46 -0.55 -22.60 12.36
CA ALA A 46 -0.80 -22.17 13.74
C ALA A 46 0.39 -21.39 14.33
N GLN A 47 1.62 -21.88 14.16
CA GLN A 47 2.81 -21.17 14.60
C GLN A 47 2.98 -19.81 13.90
N ARG A 48 2.68 -19.73 12.60
CA ARG A 48 2.69 -18.47 11.86
C ARG A 48 1.65 -17.49 12.42
N TRP A 49 0.43 -17.95 12.71
CA TRP A 49 -0.58 -17.11 13.35
C TRP A 49 -0.09 -16.61 14.70
N VAL A 50 0.43 -17.45 15.59
CA VAL A 50 0.95 -16.97 16.89
C VAL A 50 2.01 -15.87 16.74
N ARG A 51 2.92 -15.99 15.76
CA ARG A 51 3.90 -14.92 15.46
C ARG A 51 3.24 -13.64 14.96
N GLN A 52 2.22 -13.76 14.12
CA GLN A 52 1.45 -12.59 13.67
C GLN A 52 0.70 -11.93 14.83
N TYR A 53 0.13 -12.72 15.74
CA TYR A 53 -0.55 -12.22 16.94
C TYR A 53 0.38 -11.41 17.83
N SER A 54 1.59 -11.92 18.07
CA SER A 54 2.57 -11.20 18.89
C SER A 54 3.03 -9.88 18.27
N LEU A 55 2.94 -9.75 16.94
CA LEU A 55 3.31 -8.53 16.23
C LEU A 55 2.14 -7.54 16.13
N CYS A 56 0.95 -8.05 15.84
CA CYS A 56 -0.28 -7.27 15.72
C CYS A 56 -1.49 -8.18 16.00
N PRO A 57 -2.05 -8.17 17.23
CA PRO A 57 -3.23 -8.96 17.58
C PRO A 57 -4.42 -8.67 16.65
N ASP A 58 -4.62 -7.40 16.32
CA ASP A 58 -5.68 -6.93 15.40
C ASP A 58 -5.44 -7.43 13.96
N GLY A 59 -4.16 -7.61 13.58
CA GLY A 59 -3.70 -8.03 12.26
C GLY A 59 -3.84 -9.52 11.93
N ILE A 60 -4.38 -10.31 12.85
CA ILE A 60 -4.73 -11.72 12.57
C ILE A 60 -6.10 -11.86 11.95
N PHE A 61 -7.04 -11.05 12.42
CA PHE A 61 -8.43 -11.12 12.01
C PHE A 61 -8.64 -10.22 10.80
N ASP A 62 -7.95 -9.08 10.78
CA ASP A 62 -7.87 -8.16 9.65
C ASP A 62 -6.45 -8.18 9.06
N ASN A 63 -6.25 -7.93 7.77
CA ASN A 63 -4.93 -8.06 7.10
C ASN A 63 -3.90 -6.95 7.49
N CYS A 64 -3.80 -6.60 8.77
CA CYS A 64 -3.01 -5.49 9.26
C CYS A 64 -1.52 -5.87 9.35
N ILE A 65 -0.79 -5.61 8.27
CA ILE A 65 0.67 -5.60 8.26
C ILE A 65 1.23 -4.37 9.02
N LEU A 66 0.38 -3.36 9.25
CA LEU A 66 0.69 -2.11 9.95
C LEU A 66 -0.47 -1.81 10.92
N SER A 67 -0.23 -1.88 12.23
CA SER A 67 -1.21 -1.60 13.31
C SER A 67 -1.87 -0.21 13.23
N LYS A 68 -2.90 0.01 14.08
CA LYS A 68 -3.59 1.30 14.26
C LYS A 68 -2.64 2.45 14.60
N GLU A 69 -1.52 2.18 15.25
CA GLU A 69 -0.51 3.18 15.60
C GLU A 69 0.18 3.74 14.34
N TYR A 70 0.61 2.86 13.42
CA TYR A 70 1.20 3.27 12.14
C TYR A 70 0.21 4.09 11.31
N LYS A 71 -1.09 3.73 11.33
CA LYS A 71 -2.13 4.50 10.65
C LYS A 71 -2.18 5.94 11.14
N THR A 72 -2.13 6.15 12.46
CA THR A 72 -2.14 7.49 13.06
C THR A 72 -0.88 8.27 12.67
N VAL A 73 0.30 7.64 12.71
CA VAL A 73 1.57 8.27 12.31
C VAL A 73 1.53 8.72 10.85
N ILE A 74 1.06 7.86 9.94
CA ILE A 74 0.94 8.20 8.51
C ILE A 74 -0.03 9.35 8.29
N ILE A 75 -1.21 9.32 8.92
CA ILE A 75 -2.23 10.37 8.75
C ILE A 75 -1.68 11.71 9.23
N ASN A 76 -1.11 11.76 10.44
CA ASN A 76 -0.55 12.99 10.99
C ASN A 76 0.59 13.54 10.13
N PHE A 77 1.46 12.67 9.60
CA PHE A 77 2.55 13.07 8.72
C PHE A 77 2.05 13.66 7.39
N ILE A 78 1.02 13.06 6.79
CA ILE A 78 0.39 13.57 5.56
C ILE A 78 -0.40 14.85 5.81
N ASP A 79 -1.12 14.97 6.93
CA ASP A 79 -1.85 16.19 7.28
C ASP A 79 -0.88 17.37 7.47
N ALA A 80 0.31 17.12 8.04
CA ALA A 80 1.37 18.12 8.16
C ALA A 80 2.08 18.39 6.82
N ASN A 81 2.20 17.38 5.94
CA ASN A 81 2.90 17.46 4.67
C ASN A 81 2.07 16.86 3.52
N PRO A 82 1.02 17.55 3.02
CA PRO A 82 0.09 16.97 2.05
C PRO A 82 0.71 16.54 0.71
N SER A 83 1.84 17.14 0.35
CA SER A 83 2.60 16.84 -0.87
C SER A 83 3.64 15.73 -0.69
N ALA A 84 3.74 15.14 0.50
CA ALA A 84 4.74 14.11 0.78
C ALA A 84 4.55 12.88 -0.11
N SER A 85 5.66 12.38 -0.62
CA SER A 85 5.75 11.17 -1.42
C SER A 85 5.67 9.93 -0.54
N ILE A 86 5.32 8.80 -1.16
CA ILE A 86 5.32 7.48 -0.50
C ILE A 86 6.72 7.12 0.03
N VAL A 87 7.78 7.62 -0.61
CA VAL A 87 9.17 7.38 -0.17
C VAL A 87 9.40 8.06 1.16
N GLU A 88 9.07 9.36 1.27
CA GLU A 88 9.20 10.13 2.52
C GLU A 88 8.34 9.55 3.64
N VAL A 89 7.12 9.11 3.34
CA VAL A 89 6.26 8.42 4.33
C VAL A 89 6.91 7.12 4.80
N THR A 90 7.51 6.35 3.88
CA THR A 90 8.17 5.08 4.22
C THR A 90 9.39 5.34 5.11
N GLU A 91 10.20 6.34 4.78
CA GLU A 91 11.36 6.72 5.59
C GLU A 91 10.96 7.22 6.98
N HIS A 92 9.90 8.03 7.06
CA HIS A 92 9.35 8.50 8.34
C HIS A 92 8.91 7.32 9.22
N LEU A 93 8.25 6.32 8.64
CA LEU A 93 7.85 5.11 9.35
C LEU A 93 9.05 4.27 9.81
N LEU A 94 10.06 4.09 8.96
CA LEU A 94 11.25 3.32 9.31
C LEU A 94 12.06 4.00 10.43
N ASN A 95 12.11 5.34 10.44
CA ASN A 95 12.78 6.12 11.47
C ASN A 95 12.05 6.13 12.82
N GLN A 96 10.72 6.01 12.82
CA GLN A 96 9.93 5.91 14.05
C GLN A 96 9.90 4.49 14.63
N PHE A 97 10.10 3.47 13.81
CA PHE A 97 9.97 2.08 14.20
C PHE A 97 11.17 1.24 13.71
N ASP A 98 12.23 1.19 14.52
CA ASP A 98 13.50 0.52 14.18
C ASP A 98 13.38 -0.96 13.78
N ASN A 99 12.32 -1.65 14.24
CA ASN A 99 12.08 -3.06 13.95
C ASN A 99 11.21 -3.30 12.70
N LEU A 100 10.70 -2.24 12.08
CA LEU A 100 9.75 -2.36 10.98
C LEU A 100 10.50 -2.61 9.67
N LYS A 101 10.25 -3.77 9.04
CA LYS A 101 10.75 -4.06 7.68
C LYS A 101 9.59 -4.08 6.68
N VAL A 102 9.28 -2.91 6.13
CA VAL A 102 8.21 -2.75 5.14
C VAL A 102 8.74 -2.23 3.81
N SER A 103 8.16 -2.72 2.71
CA SER A 103 8.45 -2.19 1.37
C SER A 103 7.56 -0.98 1.06
N ARG A 104 8.01 -0.13 0.13
CA ARG A 104 7.22 0.99 -0.39
C ARG A 104 5.85 0.56 -0.93
N SER A 105 5.77 -0.60 -1.58
CA SER A 105 4.50 -1.15 -2.10
C SER A 105 3.53 -1.55 -0.99
N THR A 106 4.04 -2.08 0.12
CA THR A 106 3.22 -2.40 1.31
C THR A 106 2.67 -1.11 1.92
N VAL A 107 3.49 -0.08 2.06
CA VAL A 107 3.06 1.23 2.57
C VAL A 107 2.01 1.86 1.63
N TYR A 108 2.23 1.83 0.31
CA TYR A 108 1.25 2.30 -0.67
C TYR A 108 -0.10 1.60 -0.52
N ASN A 109 -0.11 0.26 -0.48
CA ASN A 109 -1.35 -0.51 -0.35
C ASN A 109 -2.05 -0.20 0.97
N PHE A 110 -1.30 -0.07 2.06
CA PHE A 110 -1.84 0.29 3.37
C PHE A 110 -2.46 1.69 3.39
N MET A 111 -1.78 2.69 2.82
CA MET A 111 -2.32 4.05 2.70
C MET A 111 -3.64 4.06 1.91
N LYS A 112 -3.70 3.27 0.84
CA LYS A 112 -4.89 3.17 -0.02
C LYS A 112 -6.05 2.41 0.65
N SER A 113 -5.79 1.25 1.26
CA SER A 113 -6.84 0.39 1.82
C SER A 113 -7.24 0.80 3.24
N GLU A 114 -6.26 0.98 4.12
CA GLU A 114 -6.48 1.17 5.55
C GLU A 114 -6.62 2.64 5.93
N CYS A 115 -5.76 3.51 5.39
CA CYS A 115 -5.86 4.97 5.63
C CYS A 115 -6.93 5.63 4.75
N LYS A 116 -7.48 4.91 3.76
CA LYS A 116 -8.47 5.43 2.78
C LYS A 116 -7.99 6.70 2.06
N LEU A 117 -6.68 6.82 1.84
CA LEU A 117 -6.09 7.96 1.16
C LEU A 117 -6.17 7.79 -0.35
N SER A 118 -6.47 8.89 -1.04
CA SER A 118 -6.37 8.97 -2.50
C SER A 118 -5.00 9.53 -2.85
N LEU A 119 -4.13 8.70 -3.44
CA LEU A 119 -2.80 9.08 -3.87
C LEU A 119 -2.82 9.47 -5.34
N LYS A 120 -2.33 10.67 -5.65
CA LYS A 120 -2.17 11.16 -7.03
C LYS A 120 -0.70 11.15 -7.43
N LYS A 121 -0.45 10.92 -8.71
CA LYS A 121 0.85 11.20 -9.30
C LYS A 121 0.98 12.71 -9.47
N ALA A 122 2.10 13.27 -9.02
CA ALA A 122 2.41 14.66 -9.28
C ALA A 122 2.85 14.82 -10.74
N ASP A 123 2.18 15.69 -11.48
CA ASP A 123 2.58 16.10 -12.81
C ASP A 123 3.40 17.38 -12.70
N PHE A 124 4.68 17.29 -13.02
CA PHE A 124 5.59 18.43 -12.98
C PHE A 124 5.75 18.99 -14.39
N HIS A 125 5.63 20.31 -14.51
CA HIS A 125 6.03 21.04 -15.71
C HIS A 125 7.45 21.56 -15.55
N SER A 126 8.19 21.66 -16.67
CA SER A 126 9.54 22.24 -16.62
C SER A 126 9.47 23.69 -16.15
N VAL A 127 10.46 24.11 -15.36
CA VAL A 127 10.61 25.51 -14.95
C VAL A 127 10.69 26.42 -16.17
N GLU A 128 11.34 25.94 -17.24
CA GLU A 128 11.47 26.63 -18.52
C GLU A 128 10.11 26.96 -19.15
N ARG A 129 9.08 26.13 -18.99
CA ARG A 129 7.72 26.42 -19.48
C ARG A 129 7.18 27.74 -18.90
N ASN A 130 7.50 28.03 -17.65
CA ASN A 130 7.11 29.25 -16.95
C ASN A 130 8.16 30.37 -17.09
N SER A 131 9.17 30.20 -17.94
CA SER A 131 10.11 31.27 -18.22
C SER A 131 9.40 32.42 -18.95
N PRO A 132 9.79 33.69 -18.70
CA PRO A 132 9.21 34.83 -19.40
C PRO A 132 9.24 34.69 -20.93
N ALA A 133 10.33 34.13 -21.47
CA ALA A 133 10.49 33.89 -22.90
C ALA A 133 9.45 32.90 -23.45
N LYS A 134 9.19 31.77 -22.76
CA LYS A 134 8.17 30.80 -23.18
C LYS A 134 6.75 31.33 -23.02
N ILE A 135 6.50 32.14 -21.99
CA ILE A 135 5.22 32.84 -21.82
C ILE A 135 4.98 33.81 -22.98
N GLU A 136 6.00 34.56 -23.39
CA GLU A 136 5.93 35.50 -24.51
C GLU A 136 5.79 34.79 -25.87
N GLU A 137 6.52 33.70 -26.11
CA GLU A 137 6.33 32.85 -27.30
C GLU A 137 4.89 32.35 -27.41
N HIS A 138 4.31 31.89 -26.30
CA HIS A 138 2.92 31.41 -26.27
C HIS A 138 1.92 32.54 -26.51
N HIS A 139 2.13 33.71 -25.89
CA HIS A 139 1.32 34.90 -26.15
C HIS A 139 1.37 35.31 -27.63
N ASN A 140 2.56 35.36 -28.22
CA ASN A 140 2.76 35.69 -29.63
C ASN A 140 2.10 34.67 -30.57
N TRP A 141 2.12 33.38 -30.21
CA TRP A 141 1.42 32.33 -30.94
C TRP A 141 -0.11 32.52 -30.90
N VAL A 142 -0.68 32.80 -29.72
CA VAL A 142 -2.13 33.09 -29.59
C VAL A 142 -2.52 34.34 -30.40
N CYS A 143 -1.72 35.41 -30.34
CA CYS A 143 -1.94 36.61 -31.14
C CYS A 143 -1.87 36.34 -32.65
N LYS A 144 -0.99 35.45 -33.11
CA LYS A 144 -0.93 35.05 -34.53
C LYS A 144 -2.19 34.28 -34.93
N LEU A 145 -2.69 33.36 -34.10
CA LEU A 145 -3.94 32.65 -34.38
C LEU A 145 -5.14 33.61 -34.51
N GLY A 146 -5.24 34.61 -33.65
CA GLY A 146 -6.29 35.62 -33.74
C GLY A 146 -6.22 36.49 -35.00
N LYS A 147 -5.02 36.65 -35.60
CA LYS A 147 -4.81 37.44 -36.83
C LYS A 147 -4.96 36.62 -38.12
N TYR A 148 -4.65 35.33 -38.10
CA TYR A 148 -4.60 34.47 -39.30
C TYR A 148 -5.58 33.29 -39.28
N GLY A 149 -6.61 33.32 -38.42
CA GLY A 149 -7.56 32.22 -38.23
C GLY A 149 -8.35 31.77 -39.47
N HIS A 150 -8.29 32.51 -40.59
CA HIS A 150 -8.92 32.15 -41.85
C HIS A 150 -8.00 31.53 -42.91
N GLU A 151 -6.67 31.48 -42.69
CA GLU A 151 -5.70 31.09 -43.75
C GLU A 151 -4.74 29.94 -43.37
N LEU A 152 -4.83 29.36 -42.18
CA LEU A 152 -3.86 28.31 -41.79
C LEU A 152 -4.13 26.99 -42.52
N PRO A 153 -3.14 26.43 -43.27
CA PRO A 153 -3.27 25.12 -43.89
C PRO A 153 -3.46 24.02 -42.83
N ASN A 154 -4.31 23.03 -43.14
CA ASN A 154 -4.71 21.90 -42.29
C ASN A 154 -3.56 21.03 -41.71
N VAL A 155 -2.29 21.33 -41.99
CA VAL A 155 -1.13 20.51 -41.62
C VAL A 155 -0.60 20.81 -40.21
N LEU A 156 -1.08 21.87 -39.54
CA LEU A 156 -0.71 22.19 -38.15
C LEU A 156 -1.75 21.75 -37.12
N ARG A 157 -2.76 20.99 -37.54
CA ARG A 157 -3.77 20.45 -36.63
C ARG A 157 -3.30 19.09 -36.10
N VAL A 158 -2.77 19.13 -34.88
CA VAL A 158 -2.46 18.02 -33.95
C VAL A 158 -1.08 17.35 -34.07
N SER A 159 -0.25 17.61 -33.06
CA SER A 159 0.53 16.62 -32.31
C SER A 159 0.38 16.91 -30.82
#